data_AF-A0A315UV87-F1
#
_entry.id   AF-A0A315UV87-F1
#
_cell.length_a   1.000
_cell.length_b   1.000
_cell.length_c   1.000
_cell.angle_alpha   90.00
_cell.angle_beta   90.00
_cell.angle_gamma   90.00
#
_symmetry.space_group_name_H-M   'P 1'
#
loop_
_entity.id
_entity.type
_entity.pdbx_description
1 polymer ?
#
loop_
_entity_poly.entity_id
_entity_poly.type
_entity_poly.pdbx_seq_one_letter_code
_entity_poly.pdbx_strand_id
1 'polypeptide(L)'
;MEVITLSDGLKLPPVPFTKLPMVRSVKLLNLPTSLRPHKVKGLLGQSVSTASPFIYSPIIIHNRGEERCKKIDFQWVQGDVCEVQLMVYNPMPYELRVENMGLLTSGVEFESLPAALSLPAESGLYPVTLVGVPRTAGNITVNGYHTSVFGVSSDCLLEGLPSVKTSGCLVEVIPSLPRLQLSTSLP
;
A
#
# COMPACT_ATOMS: atom_id res chain seq x y z
N MET A 1 22.95 -9.93 -4.29
CA MET A 1 22.91 -11.34 -3.84
C MET A 1 24.17 -12.02 -4.35
N GLU A 2 25.06 -12.40 -3.44
CA GLU A 2 26.30 -13.13 -3.79
C GLU A 2 25.97 -14.58 -4.15
N VAL A 3 26.62 -15.09 -5.20
CA VAL A 3 26.51 -16.47 -5.65
C VAL A 3 27.34 -17.34 -4.73
N ILE A 4 26.69 -18.23 -3.98
CA ILE A 4 27.41 -19.17 -3.10
C ILE A 4 28.04 -20.25 -3.98
N THR A 5 29.38 -20.23 -4.07
CA THR A 5 30.18 -21.29 -4.69
C THR A 5 30.50 -22.35 -3.65
N LEU A 6 29.99 -23.57 -3.84
CA LEU A 6 30.39 -24.72 -3.03
C LEU A 6 31.83 -25.15 -3.36
N SER A 7 32.47 -25.90 -2.45
CA SER A 7 33.83 -26.43 -2.59
C SER A 7 34.05 -27.31 -3.82
N ASP A 8 32.97 -27.79 -4.45
CA ASP A 8 32.96 -28.62 -5.67
C ASP A 8 32.77 -27.80 -6.96
N GLY A 9 32.89 -26.48 -6.91
CA GLY A 9 32.76 -25.60 -8.08
C GLY A 9 31.32 -25.38 -8.59
N LEU A 10 30.33 -26.02 -7.96
CA LEU A 10 28.91 -25.81 -8.25
C LEU A 10 28.48 -24.41 -7.78
N LYS A 11 28.12 -23.56 -8.74
CA LYS A 11 27.50 -22.25 -8.52
C LYS A 11 26.01 -22.46 -8.28
N LEU A 12 25.57 -22.37 -7.03
CA LEU A 12 24.15 -22.39 -6.72
C LEU A 12 23.56 -21.07 -7.23
N PRO A 13 22.53 -21.08 -8.10
CA PRO A 13 21.80 -19.87 -8.39
C PRO A 13 21.24 -19.32 -7.06
N PRO A 14 21.12 -18.00 -6.89
CA PRO A 14 20.45 -17.44 -5.73
C PRO A 14 18.99 -17.90 -5.75
N VAL A 15 18.72 -19.00 -5.04
CA VAL A 15 17.36 -19.51 -4.88
C VAL A 15 16.67 -18.56 -3.91
N PRO A 16 15.53 -17.96 -4.27
CA PRO A 16 14.74 -17.18 -3.33
C PRO A 16 14.20 -18.16 -2.28
N PHE A 17 14.90 -18.27 -1.16
CA PHE A 17 14.74 -19.41 -0.26
C PHE A 17 13.46 -19.38 0.58
N THR A 18 12.73 -18.26 0.69
CA THR A 18 11.53 -18.22 1.52
C THR A 18 10.52 -17.17 1.04
N LYS A 19 9.37 -17.61 0.52
CA LYS A 19 8.15 -16.78 0.42
C LYS A 19 7.42 -16.73 1.78
N LEU A 20 8.19 -16.50 2.84
CA LEU A 20 7.71 -16.54 4.22
C LEU A 20 7.71 -15.13 4.81
N PRO A 21 6.66 -14.74 5.53
CA PRO A 21 5.37 -15.43 5.67
C PRO A 21 4.56 -15.36 4.37
N MET A 22 3.68 -16.34 4.13
CA MET A 22 2.89 -16.35 2.90
C MET A 22 1.72 -15.38 3.00
N VAL A 23 1.61 -14.44 2.05
CA VAL A 23 0.49 -13.50 1.97
C VAL A 23 -0.66 -14.07 1.14
N ARG A 24 -1.87 -14.04 1.70
CA ARG A 24 -3.12 -14.47 1.05
C ARG A 24 -3.97 -13.32 0.53
N SER A 25 -3.94 -12.17 1.19
CA SER A 25 -4.70 -11.00 0.77
C SER A 25 -3.98 -9.74 1.21
N VAL A 26 -4.08 -8.71 0.38
CA VAL A 26 -3.62 -7.35 0.69
C VAL A 26 -4.80 -6.43 0.50
N LYS A 27 -5.06 -5.62 1.53
CA LYS A 27 -6.14 -4.64 1.54
C LYS A 27 -5.57 -3.31 2.02
N LEU A 28 -5.66 -2.29 1.17
CA LEU A 28 -5.34 -0.94 1.58
C LEU A 28 -6.45 -0.43 2.51
N LEU A 29 -6.05 0.24 3.59
CA LEU A 29 -6.99 0.86 4.53
C LEU A 29 -7.14 2.34 4.22
N ASN A 30 -8.36 2.83 4.40
CA ASN A 30 -8.66 4.25 4.30
C ASN A 30 -8.18 4.97 5.56
N LEU A 31 -7.83 6.24 5.44
CA LEU A 31 -7.48 7.12 6.55
C LEU A 31 -8.57 7.07 7.65
N PRO A 32 -8.17 7.22 8.93
CA PRO A 32 -9.12 7.30 10.03
C PRO A 32 -10.11 8.44 9.79
N THR A 33 -11.34 8.30 10.29
CA THR A 33 -12.46 9.21 10.00
C THR A 33 -12.16 10.68 10.28
N SER A 34 -11.26 10.98 11.21
CA SER A 34 -10.77 12.33 11.54
C SER A 34 -9.80 12.93 10.51
N LEU A 35 -9.09 12.11 9.74
CA LEU A 35 -8.11 12.51 8.73
C LEU A 35 -8.62 12.28 7.30
N ARG A 36 -9.86 11.82 7.13
CA ARG A 36 -10.42 11.61 5.79
C ARG A 36 -10.59 12.94 5.06
N PRO A 37 -10.08 13.06 3.83
CA PRO A 37 -10.38 14.19 2.97
C PRO A 37 -11.89 14.38 2.85
N HIS A 38 -12.41 15.44 3.45
CA HIS A 38 -13.80 15.82 3.25
C HIS A 38 -13.85 16.82 2.11
N LYS A 39 -14.41 16.40 0.97
CA LYS A 39 -14.70 17.34 -0.12
C LYS A 39 -15.78 18.29 0.37
N VAL A 40 -15.36 19.47 0.82
CA VAL A 40 -16.28 20.58 1.08
C VAL A 40 -16.99 20.89 -0.23
N LYS A 41 -18.27 20.53 -0.32
CA LYS A 41 -19.13 21.07 -1.37
C LYS A 41 -19.18 22.57 -1.11
N GLY A 42 -18.47 23.35 -1.91
CA GLY A 42 -18.51 24.79 -1.81
C GLY A 42 -19.96 25.26 -1.78
N LEU A 43 -20.30 26.12 -0.83
CA LEU A 43 -21.57 26.84 -0.75
C LEU A 43 -21.69 27.90 -1.86
N LEU A 44 -21.27 27.55 -3.08
CA LEU A 44 -21.33 28.33 -4.30
C LEU A 44 -21.71 27.38 -5.43
N GLY A 45 -23.01 27.29 -5.72
CA GLY A 45 -23.53 26.72 -6.96
C GLY A 45 -24.31 25.42 -6.78
N GLN A 46 -25.58 25.54 -6.39
CA GLN A 46 -26.60 24.73 -7.07
C GLN A 46 -26.41 24.94 -8.59
N SER A 47 -26.29 23.84 -9.34
CA SER A 47 -26.35 23.78 -10.81
C SER A 47 -25.52 24.80 -11.61
N VAL A 48 -24.28 24.46 -11.94
CA VAL A 48 -23.70 24.83 -13.24
C VAL A 48 -23.04 23.61 -13.86
N SER A 49 -23.90 22.70 -14.29
CA SER A 49 -23.63 21.92 -15.49
C SER A 49 -23.35 22.93 -16.62
N THR A 50 -22.18 22.80 -17.26
CA THR A 50 -21.95 23.16 -18.67
C THR A 50 -22.18 24.62 -19.11
N ALA A 51 -21.53 25.60 -18.49
CA ALA A 51 -21.38 26.92 -19.11
C ALA A 51 -19.93 27.43 -18.96
N SER A 52 -19.12 27.15 -19.99
CA SER A 52 -17.88 27.87 -20.22
C SER A 52 -18.22 29.36 -20.46
N PRO A 53 -17.54 30.32 -19.81
CA PRO A 53 -17.73 31.75 -20.10
C PRO A 53 -17.17 32.16 -21.47
N PHE A 54 -16.50 31.24 -22.17
CA PHE A 54 -15.96 31.43 -23.51
C PHE A 54 -16.76 30.61 -24.53
N ILE A 55 -17.17 31.26 -25.62
CA ILE A 55 -18.03 30.76 -26.71
C ILE A 55 -17.43 29.52 -27.41
N TYR A 56 -16.11 29.35 -27.36
CA TYR A 56 -15.41 28.16 -27.83
C TYR A 56 -14.83 27.40 -26.65
N SER A 57 -15.61 26.48 -26.08
CA SER A 57 -15.08 25.48 -25.16
C SER A 57 -14.69 24.25 -25.99
N PRO A 58 -13.39 23.87 -26.08
CA PRO A 58 -13.01 22.68 -26.82
C PRO A 58 -13.58 21.47 -26.09
N ILE A 59 -14.47 20.76 -26.79
CA ILE A 59 -14.87 19.36 -26.61
C ILE A 59 -14.58 18.82 -25.20
N ILE A 60 -15.63 18.71 -24.37
CA ILE A 60 -15.59 17.88 -23.16
C ILE A 60 -15.37 16.45 -23.64
N ILE A 61 -14.10 16.07 -23.81
CA ILE A 61 -13.67 14.71 -24.06
C ILE A 61 -14.03 13.96 -22.79
N HIS A 62 -15.21 13.33 -22.81
CA HIS A 62 -15.51 12.23 -21.93
C HIS A 62 -14.35 11.25 -22.04
N ASN A 63 -13.49 11.21 -21.02
CA ASN A 63 -12.47 10.19 -20.87
C ASN A 63 -13.18 8.87 -20.56
N ARG A 64 -13.79 8.28 -21.59
CA ARG A 64 -14.46 6.99 -21.56
C ARG A 64 -13.49 5.98 -22.16
N GLY A 65 -12.45 5.66 -21.40
CA GLY A 65 -11.41 4.75 -21.86
C GLY A 65 -10.19 4.74 -20.96
N GLU A 66 -10.33 4.27 -19.72
CA GLU A 66 -9.18 3.70 -19.02
C GLU A 66 -9.65 2.40 -18.36
N GLU A 67 -9.40 1.33 -19.10
CA GLU A 67 -9.00 -0.02 -18.67
C GLU A 67 -9.12 -0.30 -17.16
N ARG A 68 -9.79 -1.41 -16.87
CA ARG A 68 -10.15 -2.01 -15.57
C ARG A 68 -8.97 -2.21 -14.59
N CYS A 69 -8.28 -1.15 -14.17
CA CYS A 69 -7.58 -1.14 -12.90
C CYS A 69 -8.61 -0.76 -11.84
N LYS A 70 -8.84 -1.66 -10.88
CA LYS A 70 -9.70 -1.44 -9.71
C LYS A 70 -9.11 -0.30 -8.86
N LYS A 71 -9.33 0.96 -9.28
CA LYS A 71 -9.00 2.15 -8.51
C LYS A 71 -9.79 2.09 -7.22
N ILE A 72 -9.10 2.28 -6.11
CA ILE A 72 -9.69 2.29 -4.78
C ILE A 72 -10.55 3.56 -4.63
N ASP A 73 -11.73 3.44 -4.02
CA ASP A 73 -12.70 4.54 -3.84
C ASP A 73 -12.30 5.58 -2.78
N PHE A 74 -11.07 5.51 -2.26
CA PHE A 74 -10.54 6.45 -1.26
C PHE A 74 -9.15 6.94 -1.64
N GLN A 75 -8.81 8.12 -1.10
CA GLN A 75 -7.56 8.82 -1.36
C GLN A 75 -6.71 8.84 -0.08
N TRP A 76 -5.39 8.80 -0.27
CA TRP A 76 -4.42 9.04 0.79
C TRP A 76 -3.96 10.50 0.75
N VAL A 77 -3.37 10.98 1.84
CA VAL A 77 -2.93 12.37 1.97
C VAL A 77 -1.42 12.40 2.17
N GLN A 78 -0.75 13.28 1.43
CA GLN A 78 0.68 13.54 1.59
C GLN A 78 1.00 13.94 3.04
N GLY A 79 1.96 13.25 3.64
CA GLY A 79 2.40 13.48 5.01
C GLY A 79 1.60 12.77 6.10
N ASP A 80 0.48 12.12 5.76
CA ASP A 80 -0.32 11.34 6.72
C ASP A 80 0.06 9.85 6.71
N VAL A 81 -0.08 9.21 7.88
CA VAL A 81 0.20 7.77 8.02
C VAL A 81 -0.86 6.96 7.29
N CYS A 82 -0.42 6.21 6.30
CA CYS A 82 -1.21 5.30 5.51
C CYS A 82 -1.03 3.87 6.02
N GLU A 83 -2.11 3.11 6.04
CA GLU A 83 -2.12 1.75 6.57
C GLU A 83 -2.48 0.75 5.47
N VAL A 84 -1.74 -0.35 5.41
CA VAL A 84 -2.00 -1.47 4.51
C VAL A 84 -2.11 -2.72 5.35
N GLN A 85 -3.24 -3.41 5.25
CA GLN A 85 -3.47 -4.66 5.94
C GLN A 85 -3.14 -5.84 5.03
N LEU A 86 -2.29 -6.74 5.53
CA LEU A 86 -1.91 -7.98 4.89
C LEU A 86 -2.42 -9.15 5.73
N MET A 87 -3.01 -10.15 5.07
CA MET A 87 -3.35 -11.43 5.68
C MET A 87 -2.21 -12.40 5.40
N VAL A 88 -1.40 -12.67 6.42
CA VAL A 88 -0.24 -13.55 6.33
C VAL A 88 -0.49 -14.86 7.06
N TYR A 89 0.23 -15.92 6.72
CA TYR A 89 0.22 -17.15 7.50
C TYR A 89 1.60 -17.80 7.51
N ASN A 90 1.90 -18.50 8.60
CA ASN A 90 3.15 -19.21 8.80
C ASN A 90 2.94 -20.72 8.58
N PRO A 91 3.42 -21.28 7.46
CA PRO A 91 3.36 -22.72 7.22
C PRO A 91 4.39 -23.53 8.03
N MET A 92 5.30 -22.89 8.77
CA MET A 92 6.36 -23.59 9.50
C MET A 92 5.86 -24.20 10.81
N PRO A 93 6.38 -25.37 11.23
CA PRO A 93 5.99 -26.05 12.47
C PRO A 93 6.58 -25.39 13.74
N TYR A 94 7.13 -24.20 13.62
CA TYR A 94 7.72 -23.43 14.72
C TYR A 94 7.36 -21.94 14.58
N GLU A 95 7.55 -21.19 15.66
CA GLU A 95 7.32 -19.75 15.66
C GLU A 95 8.24 -19.03 14.66
N LEU A 96 7.64 -18.28 13.75
CA LEU A 96 8.34 -17.52 12.72
C LEU A 96 8.50 -16.08 13.17
N ARG A 97 9.74 -15.71 13.51
CA ARG A 97 10.09 -14.31 13.77
C ARG A 97 10.38 -13.62 12.45
N VAL A 98 9.57 -12.60 12.15
CA VAL A 98 9.72 -11.76 10.97
C VAL A 98 10.20 -10.39 11.42
N GLU A 99 11.31 -9.96 10.86
CA GLU A 99 11.94 -8.69 11.11
C GLU A 99 11.89 -7.82 9.85
N ASN A 100 11.96 -6.51 10.04
CA ASN A 100 12.03 -5.54 8.94
C ASN A 100 10.93 -5.71 7.87
N MET A 101 9.71 -6.06 8.27
CA MET A 101 8.60 -6.20 7.34
C MET A 101 8.16 -4.82 6.87
N GLY A 102 8.27 -4.54 5.56
CA GLY A 102 7.98 -3.24 4.97
C GLY A 102 7.20 -3.36 3.67
N LEU A 103 6.62 -2.25 3.20
CA LEU A 103 5.91 -2.20 1.93
C LEU A 103 6.87 -1.87 0.79
N LEU A 104 6.67 -2.52 -0.36
CA LEU A 104 7.33 -2.18 -1.62
C LEU A 104 6.32 -1.42 -2.48
N THR A 105 6.59 -0.13 -2.71
CA THR A 105 5.72 0.77 -3.45
C THR A 105 6.45 1.38 -4.65
N SER A 106 5.72 1.73 -5.71
CA SER A 106 6.22 2.52 -6.83
C SER A 106 5.31 3.72 -7.14
N GLY A 107 5.85 4.70 -7.86
CA GLY A 107 5.14 5.90 -8.28
C GLY A 107 5.61 7.14 -7.52
N VAL A 108 5.14 7.31 -6.28
CA VAL A 108 5.51 8.43 -5.41
C VAL A 108 6.57 8.04 -4.38
N GLU A 109 7.26 9.04 -3.84
CA GLU A 109 8.12 8.85 -2.68
C GLU A 109 7.29 8.40 -1.47
N PHE A 110 7.60 7.21 -0.96
CA PHE A 110 6.90 6.58 0.14
C PHE A 110 7.89 6.06 1.16
N GLU A 111 7.70 6.48 2.40
CA GLU A 111 8.50 6.06 3.54
C GLU A 111 7.78 4.92 4.26
N SER A 112 8.23 3.69 4.04
CA SER A 112 7.70 2.53 4.76
C SER A 112 8.31 2.44 6.15
N LEU A 113 7.47 2.17 7.15
CA LEU A 113 7.89 1.97 8.53
C LEU A 113 8.02 0.46 8.77
N PRO A 114 9.25 -0.05 8.95
CA PRO A 114 9.47 -1.48 9.11
C PRO A 114 8.87 -1.98 10.43
N ALA A 115 8.11 -3.07 10.35
CA ALA A 115 7.51 -3.73 11.50
C ALA A 115 8.18 -5.08 11.78
N ALA A 116 8.36 -5.41 13.05
CA ALA A 116 8.74 -6.75 13.48
C ALA A 116 7.51 -7.46 14.06
N LEU A 117 7.31 -8.72 13.70
CA LEU A 117 6.20 -9.54 14.19
C LEU A 117 6.67 -10.97 14.45
N SER A 118 5.97 -11.68 15.33
CA SER A 118 6.22 -13.10 15.59
C SER A 118 4.94 -13.88 15.32
N LEU A 119 4.98 -14.80 14.35
CA LEU A 119 3.85 -15.63 13.97
C LEU A 119 3.97 -17.00 14.63
N PRO A 120 2.91 -17.54 15.25
CA PRO A 120 2.95 -18.86 15.86
C PRO A 120 3.19 -19.98 14.84
N ALA A 121 3.58 -21.16 15.32
CA ALA A 121 3.70 -22.37 14.50
C ALA A 121 2.37 -22.70 13.81
N GLU A 122 2.44 -23.06 12.52
CA GLU A 122 1.26 -23.36 11.68
C GLU A 122 0.15 -22.30 11.84
N SER A 123 0.54 -21.03 11.90
CA SER A 123 -0.43 -19.97 12.13
C SER A 123 -1.50 -19.99 11.04
N GLY A 124 -2.75 -19.79 11.45
CA GLY A 124 -3.82 -19.44 10.51
C GLY A 124 -3.58 -18.08 9.86
N LEU A 125 -4.62 -17.54 9.22
CA LEU A 125 -4.58 -16.20 8.65
C LEU A 125 -4.43 -15.15 9.76
N TYR A 126 -3.28 -14.50 9.82
CA TYR A 126 -2.92 -13.47 10.78
C TYR A 126 -2.96 -12.08 10.10
N PRO A 127 -3.79 -11.13 10.59
CA PRO A 127 -3.84 -9.78 10.05
C PRO A 127 -2.64 -8.98 10.54
N VAL A 128 -1.81 -8.49 9.61
CA VAL A 128 -0.69 -7.59 9.87
C VAL A 128 -0.98 -6.26 9.23
N THR A 129 -0.90 -5.18 10.00
CA THR A 129 -0.98 -3.82 9.45
C THR A 129 0.43 -3.27 9.30
N LEU A 130 0.82 -2.99 8.06
CA LEU A 130 2.02 -2.24 7.74
C LEU A 130 1.65 -0.78 7.55
N VAL A 131 2.53 0.11 7.99
CA VAL A 131 2.30 1.55 7.95
C VAL A 131 3.41 2.26 7.19
N GLY A 132 3.09 3.41 6.61
CA GLY A 132 4.06 4.25 5.93
C GLY A 132 3.48 5.61 5.56
N VAL A 133 4.35 6.53 5.17
CA VAL A 133 4.00 7.93 4.92
C VAL A 133 4.38 8.31 3.49
N PRO A 134 3.42 8.71 2.64
CA PRO A 134 3.73 9.25 1.32
C PRO A 134 4.26 10.68 1.45
N ARG A 135 5.42 10.96 0.86
CA ARG A 135 6.09 12.28 0.91
C ARG A 135 5.64 13.22 -0.20
N THR A 136 5.08 12.67 -1.29
CA THR A 136 4.68 13.43 -2.49
C THR A 136 3.28 13.04 -2.94
N ALA A 137 2.52 14.00 -3.47
CA ALA A 137 1.21 13.75 -4.08
C ALA A 137 1.35 13.10 -5.46
N GLY A 138 0.42 12.20 -5.81
CA GLY A 138 0.43 11.44 -7.06
C GLY A 138 -0.16 10.04 -6.89
N ASN A 139 -0.03 9.20 -7.91
CA ASN A 139 -0.52 7.83 -7.85
C ASN A 139 0.55 6.92 -7.24
N ILE A 140 0.19 6.22 -6.16
CA ILE A 140 1.03 5.19 -5.55
C ILE A 140 0.50 3.81 -5.87
N THR A 141 1.40 2.90 -6.24
CA THR A 141 1.09 1.49 -6.45
C THR A 141 1.83 0.65 -5.42
N VAL A 142 1.10 -0.19 -4.67
CA VAL A 142 1.70 -1.18 -3.76
C VAL A 142 2.05 -2.43 -4.57
N ASN A 143 3.33 -2.63 -4.85
CA ASN A 143 3.80 -3.75 -5.66
C ASN A 143 4.04 -5.01 -4.83
N GLY A 144 4.38 -4.86 -3.55
CA GLY A 144 4.96 -5.95 -2.78
C GLY A 144 5.12 -5.63 -1.30
N TYR A 145 5.80 -6.55 -0.64
CA TYR A 145 6.34 -6.36 0.71
C TYR A 145 7.75 -6.92 0.76
N HIS A 146 8.59 -6.26 1.55
CA HIS A 146 9.89 -6.75 1.97
C HIS A 146 9.74 -7.42 3.33
N THR A 147 10.48 -8.48 3.57
CA THR A 147 10.45 -9.21 4.84
C THR A 147 11.80 -9.83 5.11
N SER A 148 12.28 -9.80 6.36
CA SER A 148 13.50 -10.48 6.78
C SER A 148 13.17 -11.59 7.76
N VAL A 149 13.56 -12.81 7.43
CA VAL A 149 13.24 -14.01 8.21
C VAL A 149 14.49 -14.88 8.28
N PHE A 150 14.86 -15.36 9.47
CA PHE A 150 16.11 -16.10 9.69
C PHE A 150 17.38 -15.39 9.19
N GLY A 151 17.38 -14.05 9.24
CA GLY A 151 18.48 -13.24 8.71
C GLY A 151 18.53 -13.17 7.18
N VAL A 152 17.55 -13.74 6.49
CA VAL A 152 17.41 -13.67 5.03
C VAL A 152 16.33 -12.65 4.68
N SER A 153 16.77 -11.56 4.06
CA SER A 153 15.86 -10.55 3.51
C SER A 153 15.32 -10.97 2.15
N SER A 154 14.01 -10.88 1.99
CA SER A 154 13.27 -11.33 0.80
C SER A 154 12.29 -10.27 0.34
N ASP A 155 12.30 -10.01 -0.98
CA ASP A 155 11.33 -9.14 -1.65
C ASP A 155 10.23 -9.97 -2.29
N CYS A 156 9.00 -9.76 -1.86
CA CYS A 156 7.83 -10.48 -2.35
C CYS A 156 6.90 -9.55 -3.12
N LEU A 157 6.88 -9.70 -4.45
CA LEU A 157 5.96 -8.98 -5.33
C LEU A 157 4.58 -9.65 -5.36
N LEU A 158 3.50 -8.86 -5.33
CA LEU A 158 2.12 -9.32 -5.40
C LEU A 158 1.81 -10.02 -6.73
N GLU A 159 2.39 -9.57 -7.84
CA GLU A 159 2.21 -10.19 -9.17
C GLU A 159 2.71 -11.65 -9.22
N GLY A 160 3.72 -11.99 -8.42
CA GLY A 160 4.29 -13.33 -8.34
C GLY A 160 3.57 -14.29 -7.40
N LEU A 161 2.45 -13.86 -6.78
CA LEU A 161 1.68 -14.65 -5.82
C LEU A 161 0.36 -15.14 -6.45
N PRO A 162 0.26 -16.42 -6.85
CA PRO A 162 -0.92 -16.97 -7.54
C PRO A 162 -2.18 -17.02 -6.67
N SER A 163 -2.07 -16.72 -5.37
CA SER A 163 -3.17 -16.80 -4.40
C SER A 163 -3.62 -15.47 -3.83
N VAL A 164 -3.01 -14.34 -4.23
CA VAL A 164 -3.34 -13.04 -3.62
C VAL A 164 -4.54 -12.41 -4.31
N LYS A 165 -5.62 -12.19 -3.56
CA LYS A 165 -6.74 -11.36 -4.02
C LYS A 165 -6.32 -9.90 -3.90
N THR A 166 -5.72 -9.35 -4.96
CA THR A 166 -5.37 -7.92 -5.01
C THR A 166 -6.64 -7.09 -5.20
N SER A 167 -7.16 -6.55 -4.11
CA SER A 167 -8.26 -5.59 -4.16
C SER A 167 -7.71 -4.19 -4.45
N GLY A 168 -7.27 -3.96 -5.70
CA GLY A 168 -6.75 -2.66 -6.17
C GLY A 168 -5.44 -2.27 -5.48
N CYS A 169 -4.32 -2.26 -6.18
CA CYS A 169 -3.04 -1.83 -5.59
C CYS A 169 -2.71 -0.35 -5.83
N LEU A 170 -3.57 0.38 -6.55
CA LEU A 170 -3.35 1.76 -6.92
C LEU A 170 -4.23 2.69 -6.09
N VAL A 171 -3.60 3.61 -5.38
CA VAL A 171 -4.25 4.67 -4.59
C VAL A 171 -3.74 6.02 -5.06
N GLU A 172 -4.62 7.00 -5.09
CA GLU A 172 -4.27 8.39 -5.34
C GLU A 172 -3.89 9.07 -4.00
N VAL A 173 -2.70 9.67 -3.96
CA VAL A 173 -2.23 10.51 -2.87
C VAL A 173 -2.49 11.97 -3.25
N ILE A 174 -3.36 12.64 -2.49
CA ILE A 174 -3.61 14.06 -2.64
C ILE A 174 -2.62 14.90 -1.82
N PRO A 175 -2.40 16.17 -2.18
CA PRO A 175 -1.55 17.08 -1.39
C PRO A 175 -2.02 17.23 0.06
N SER A 176 -1.09 17.63 0.93
CA SER A 176 -1.37 17.84 2.35
C SER A 176 -2.55 18.79 2.55
N LEU A 177 -3.54 18.37 3.35
CA LEU A 177 -4.73 19.16 3.62
C LEU A 177 -4.60 19.98 4.91
N PRO A 178 -5.23 21.17 4.98
CA PRO A 178 -5.30 21.92 6.22
C PRO A 178 -6.08 21.14 7.28
N ARG A 179 -5.51 21.00 8.48
CA ARG A 179 -6.12 20.28 9.60
C ARG A 179 -6.92 21.25 10.47
N LEU A 180 -8.17 20.91 10.75
CA LEU A 180 -9.00 21.63 11.72
C LEU A 180 -8.86 20.96 13.09
N GLN A 181 -8.29 21.67 14.07
CA GLN A 181 -8.20 21.21 15.44
C GLN A 181 -9.25 21.93 16.29
N LEU A 182 -10.28 21.21 16.72
CA LEU A 182 -11.26 21.70 17.67
C LEU A 182 -10.71 21.49 19.08
N SER A 183 -10.47 22.58 19.79
CA SER A 183 -10.17 22.54 21.22
C SER A 183 -11.40 23.07 21.97
N THR A 184 -11.90 22.28 22.91
CA THR A 184 -12.98 22.70 23.82
C THR A 184 -12.38 22.91 25.20
N SER A 185 -12.77 23.99 25.87
CA SER A 185 -12.23 24.41 27.17
C SER A 185 -12.88 23.73 28.39
N LEU A 186 -13.60 22.61 28.20
CA LEU A 186 -14.19 21.86 29.30
C LEU A 186 -13.70 20.39 29.34
N PRO A 187 -13.52 19.83 30.56
CA PRO A 187 -12.99 18.50 30.82
C PRO A 187 -13.94 17.35 30.48
#